data_AF-A0A8T3P8U0-F1
#
_entry.id   AF-A0A8T3P8U0-F1
#
_cell.length_a   1.000
_cell.length_b   1.000
_cell.length_c   1.000
_cell.angle_alpha   90.00
_cell.angle_beta   90.00
_cell.angle_gamma   90.00
#
_symmetry.space_group_name_H-M   'P 1'
#
loop_
_entity.id
_entity.type
_entity.pdbx_description
1 polymer ?
#
loop_
_entity_poly.entity_id
_entity_poly.type
_entity_poly.pdbx_seq_one_letter_code
_entity_poly.pdbx_strand_id
1 'polypeptide(L)'
;MPLVDLIVLILFALLVLAGTARAPTVWAGKSGYMSPALEVVLPTALSRGTVRAYAVLIGTGWVMIATLAASYTVCPAMQPEATTSCDHLLALFGLLIFGGFALAIAIALINRPKRLVPPSMRAQDGALREWRASLARSIRRE
;
A
#
# COMPACT_ATOMS: atom_id res chain seq x y z
N MET A 1 -9.94 12.23 21.44
CA MET A 1 -9.79 10.91 20.79
C MET A 1 -9.84 9.84 21.87
N PRO A 2 -10.68 8.79 21.73
CA PRO A 2 -10.70 7.69 22.69
C PRO A 2 -9.37 6.92 22.68
N LEU A 3 -9.01 6.29 23.81
CA LEU A 3 -7.72 5.62 24.00
C LEU A 3 -7.45 4.53 22.93
N VAL A 4 -8.49 3.80 22.54
CA VAL A 4 -8.40 2.74 21.52
C VAL A 4 -7.96 3.31 20.17
N ASP A 5 -8.59 4.41 19.72
CA ASP A 5 -8.24 5.07 18.46
C ASP A 5 -6.78 5.58 18.48
N LEU A 6 -6.33 6.10 19.63
CA LEU A 6 -4.94 6.53 19.81
C LEU A 6 -3.96 5.37 19.63
N ILE A 7 -4.24 4.23 20.27
CA ILE A 7 -3.39 3.04 20.17
C ILE A 7 -3.35 2.55 18.72
N VAL A 8 -4.50 2.47 18.05
CA VAL A 8 -4.58 2.06 16.65
C VAL A 8 -3.78 3.01 15.75
N LEU A 9 -3.90 4.32 15.94
CA LEU A 9 -3.15 5.33 15.19
C LEU A 9 -1.64 5.18 15.41
N ILE A 10 -1.20 5.00 16.66
CA ILE A 10 0.22 4.80 16.98
C ILE A 10 0.75 3.53 16.34
N LEU A 11 0.06 2.40 16.48
CA LEU A 11 0.47 1.13 15.87
C LEU A 11 0.54 1.23 14.34
N PHE A 12 -0.45 1.88 13.73
CA PHE A 12 -0.44 2.11 12.29
C PHE A 12 0.70 3.04 11.85
N ALA A 13 0.95 4.12 12.61
CA ALA A 13 2.07 5.02 12.36
C ALA A 13 3.42 4.32 12.48
N LEU A 14 3.60 3.46 13.50
CA LEU A 14 4.81 2.64 13.65
C LEU A 14 5.00 1.69 12.47
N LEU A 15 3.92 1.08 11.96
CA LEU A 15 3.96 0.22 10.78
C LEU A 15 4.41 1.01 9.54
N VAL A 16 3.83 2.18 9.29
CA VAL A 16 4.18 3.04 8.15
C VAL A 16 5.61 3.57 8.29
N LEU A 17 6.06 3.93 9.50
CA LEU A 17 7.43 4.34 9.79
C LEU A 17 8.43 3.21 9.52
N ALA A 18 8.18 2.02 10.06
CA ALA A 18 9.00 0.84 9.82
C ALA A 18 9.09 0.53 8.32
N GLY A 19 7.98 0.71 7.59
CA GLY A 19 7.96 0.54 6.16
C GLY A 19 8.76 1.61 5.40
N THR A 20 8.64 2.88 5.82
CA THR A 20 9.38 4.00 5.26
C THR A 20 10.89 3.84 5.44
N ALA A 21 11.33 3.38 6.61
CA ALA A 21 12.74 3.10 6.88
C ALA A 21 13.33 2.03 5.94
N ARG A 22 12.48 1.13 5.42
CA ARG A 22 12.89 0.11 4.44
C ARG A 22 12.68 0.53 3.00
N ALA A 23 11.91 1.58 2.71
CA ALA A 23 11.64 2.02 1.35
C ALA A 23 12.92 2.28 0.52
N PRO A 24 14.01 2.88 1.04
CA PRO A 24 15.24 3.08 0.26
C PRO A 24 15.94 1.77 -0.11
N THR A 25 16.01 0.80 0.81
CA THR A 25 16.67 -0.49 0.55
C THR A 25 15.88 -1.32 -0.45
N VAL A 26 14.56 -1.25 -0.32
CA VAL A 26 13.57 -1.78 -1.27
C VAL A 26 13.79 -1.14 -2.65
N TRP A 27 13.77 0.19 -2.73
CA TRP A 27 13.88 0.91 -3.98
C TRP A 27 15.22 0.70 -4.68
N ALA A 28 16.31 0.56 -3.92
CA ALA A 28 17.63 0.26 -4.43
C ALA A 28 17.80 -1.19 -4.91
N GLY A 29 16.79 -2.05 -4.72
CA GLY A 29 16.89 -3.48 -5.06
C GLY A 29 17.81 -4.28 -4.13
N LYS A 30 18.20 -3.72 -2.98
CA LYS A 30 19.19 -4.31 -2.05
C LYS A 30 18.56 -5.22 -0.99
N SER A 31 17.26 -5.11 -0.75
CA SER A 31 16.62 -6.00 0.22
C SER A 31 16.53 -7.42 -0.37
N GLY A 32 17.00 -8.43 0.37
CA GLY A 32 16.70 -9.83 0.07
C GLY A 32 15.18 -10.00 0.12
N TYR A 33 14.54 -9.92 -1.04
CA TYR A 33 13.11 -9.72 -1.15
C TYR A 33 12.34 -11.02 -1.11
N MET A 34 12.18 -11.54 0.10
CA MET A 34 10.90 -12.01 0.60
C MET A 34 11.11 -12.39 2.05
N SER A 35 10.30 -11.81 2.94
CA SER A 35 10.09 -12.45 4.23
C SER A 35 9.53 -13.83 3.93
N PRO A 36 10.13 -14.93 4.43
CA PRO A 36 9.59 -16.27 4.25
C PRO A 36 8.11 -16.35 4.68
N ALA A 37 7.72 -15.53 5.67
CA ALA A 37 6.34 -15.44 6.13
C ALA A 37 5.38 -14.91 5.05
N LEU A 38 5.83 -14.04 4.15
CA LEU A 38 4.97 -13.52 3.08
C LEU A 38 4.70 -14.56 1.99
N GLU A 39 5.66 -15.46 1.73
CA GLU A 39 5.51 -16.57 0.78
C GLU A 39 4.59 -17.69 1.30
N VAL A 40 4.53 -17.86 2.63
CA VAL A 40 3.58 -18.80 3.26
C VAL A 40 2.13 -18.35 3.06
N VAL A 41 1.88 -17.05 3.11
CA VAL A 41 0.53 -16.48 3.07
C VAL A 41 0.09 -16.13 1.64
N LEU A 42 1.01 -15.71 0.78
CA LEU A 42 0.72 -15.27 -0.58
C LEU A 42 1.46 -16.14 -1.61
N PRO A 43 0.79 -16.53 -2.71
CA PRO A 43 1.46 -17.09 -3.87
C PRO A 43 2.66 -16.23 -4.30
N THR A 44 3.76 -16.88 -4.72
CA THR A 44 5.04 -16.22 -5.05
C THR A 44 4.95 -15.10 -6.09
N ALA A 45 3.91 -15.11 -6.95
CA ALA A 45 3.64 -14.03 -7.90
C ALA A 45 3.05 -12.78 -7.20
N LEU A 46 2.13 -12.99 -6.26
CA LEU A 46 1.48 -11.92 -5.50
C LEU A 46 2.42 -11.29 -4.48
N SER A 47 3.24 -12.08 -3.80
CA SER A 47 4.25 -11.57 -2.87
C SER A 47 5.25 -10.62 -3.58
N ARG A 48 5.71 -10.96 -4.78
CA ARG A 48 6.49 -10.06 -5.66
C ARG A 48 5.68 -8.85 -6.12
N GLY A 49 4.38 -9.02 -6.35
CA GLY A 49 3.46 -7.92 -6.63
C GLY A 49 3.41 -6.89 -5.50
N THR A 50 3.29 -7.35 -4.25
CA THR A 50 3.26 -6.49 -3.05
C THR A 50 4.54 -5.68 -2.90
N VAL A 51 5.69 -6.29 -3.18
CA VAL A 51 6.98 -5.60 -3.17
C VAL A 51 7.03 -4.47 -4.20
N ARG A 52 6.51 -4.68 -5.41
CA ARG A 52 6.46 -3.65 -6.46
C ARG A 52 5.57 -2.48 -6.05
N ALA A 53 4.47 -2.75 -5.38
CA ALA A 53 3.51 -1.77 -4.90
C ALA A 53 3.95 -1.06 -3.60
N TYR A 54 5.07 -1.48 -3.00
CA TYR A 54 5.48 -1.06 -1.66
C TYR A 54 5.53 0.46 -1.47
N ALA A 55 6.15 1.18 -2.40
CA ALA A 55 6.25 2.64 -2.30
C ALA A 55 4.88 3.33 -2.34
N VAL A 56 3.93 2.79 -3.11
CA VAL A 56 2.55 3.30 -3.15
C VAL A 56 1.84 2.98 -1.85
N LEU A 57 1.96 1.75 -1.32
CA LEU A 57 1.34 1.37 -0.05
C LEU A 57 1.84 2.24 1.11
N ILE A 58 3.14 2.50 1.20
CA ILE A 58 3.72 3.38 2.23
C ILE A 58 3.27 4.83 2.03
N GLY A 59 3.29 5.33 0.78
CA GLY A 59 2.81 6.67 0.46
C GLY A 59 1.35 6.87 0.86
N THR A 60 0.46 5.94 0.48
CA THR A 60 -0.95 5.95 0.88
C THR A 60 -1.10 5.89 2.40
N GLY A 61 -0.30 5.08 3.09
CA GLY A 61 -0.29 5.00 4.55
C GLY A 61 0.00 6.35 5.24
N TRP A 62 0.98 7.11 4.75
CA TRP A 62 1.29 8.44 5.28
C TRP A 62 0.14 9.43 5.08
N VAL A 63 -0.47 9.45 3.91
CA VAL A 63 -1.58 10.36 3.64
C VAL A 63 -2.80 9.99 4.49
N MET A 64 -3.04 8.69 4.71
CA MET A 64 -4.08 8.22 5.64
C MET A 64 -3.83 8.72 7.07
N ILE A 65 -2.60 8.59 7.59
CA ILE A 65 -2.21 9.09 8.91
C ILE A 65 -2.45 10.60 9.01
N ALA A 66 -2.03 11.36 8.00
CA ALA A 66 -2.20 12.81 7.98
C ALA A 66 -3.69 13.21 7.98
N THR A 67 -4.51 12.50 7.19
CA THR A 67 -5.95 12.79 7.10
C THR A 67 -6.67 12.45 8.41
N LEU A 68 -6.33 11.31 9.03
CA LEU A 68 -6.83 10.94 10.36
C LEU A 68 -6.38 11.95 11.43
N ALA A 69 -5.10 12.30 11.48
CA ALA A 69 -4.60 13.28 12.44
C ALA A 69 -5.31 14.64 12.27
N ALA A 70 -5.53 15.08 11.03
CA ALA A 70 -6.27 16.30 10.74
C ALA A 70 -7.74 16.21 11.17
N SER A 71 -8.41 15.08 10.94
CA SER A 71 -9.82 14.90 11.37
C SER A 71 -9.96 14.88 12.90
N TYR A 72 -8.95 14.44 13.65
CA TYR A 72 -9.01 14.46 15.12
C TYR A 72 -8.54 15.77 15.76
N THR A 73 -7.71 16.58 15.08
CA THR A 73 -7.13 17.81 15.65
C THR A 73 -7.76 19.08 15.12
N VAL A 74 -8.14 19.12 13.84
CA VAL A 74 -8.63 20.32 13.14
C VAL A 74 -10.15 20.38 13.17
N CYS A 75 -10.84 19.26 12.92
CA CYS A 75 -12.30 19.21 12.88
C CYS A 75 -12.99 19.63 14.19
N PRO A 76 -12.51 19.24 15.38
CA PRO A 76 -13.09 19.73 16.64
C PRO A 76 -12.78 21.20 16.94
N ALA A 77 -11.73 21.76 16.32
CA ALA A 77 -11.31 23.14 16.51
C ALA A 77 -12.03 24.11 15.57
N MET A 78 -12.49 23.62 14.41
CA MET A 78 -13.43 24.37 13.56
C MET A 78 -14.84 24.25 14.18
N GLN A 79 -15.54 25.37 14.29
CA GLN A 79 -16.81 25.47 15.01
C GLN A 79 -17.82 24.36 14.62
N PRO A 80 -18.64 23.86 15.58
CA PRO A 80 -19.56 22.73 15.38
C PRO A 80 -20.64 22.92 14.29
N GLU A 81 -20.81 24.14 13.77
CA GLU A 81 -21.74 24.43 12.67
C GLU A 81 -21.16 24.11 11.28
N ALA A 82 -19.84 23.88 11.17
CA ALA A 82 -19.16 23.53 9.92
C ALA A 82 -19.08 22.01 9.70
N THR A 83 -20.22 21.32 9.79
CA THR A 83 -20.34 19.86 9.55
C THR A 83 -19.82 19.46 8.17
N THR A 84 -20.00 20.32 7.17
CA THR A 84 -19.51 20.12 5.79
C THR A 84 -18.00 19.92 5.72
N SER A 85 -17.18 20.59 6.54
CA SER A 85 -15.71 20.48 6.44
C SER A 85 -15.19 19.09 6.82
N CYS A 86 -15.84 18.41 7.76
CA CYS A 86 -15.43 17.08 8.20
C CYS A 86 -15.87 15.97 7.23
N ASP A 87 -17.01 16.15 6.55
CA ASP A 87 -17.47 15.22 5.52
C ASP A 87 -16.51 15.18 4.32
N HIS A 88 -15.94 16.33 3.93
CA HIS A 88 -14.94 16.38 2.86
C HIS A 88 -13.65 15.64 3.23
N LEU A 89 -13.21 15.70 4.50
CA LEU A 89 -12.05 14.94 4.97
C LEU A 89 -12.31 13.44 4.97
N LEU A 90 -13.52 13.02 5.35
CA LEU A 90 -13.91 11.61 5.30
C LEU A 90 -14.00 11.11 3.84
N ALA A 91 -14.57 11.91 2.94
CA ALA A 91 -14.61 11.60 1.51
C ALA A 91 -13.19 11.51 0.91
N LEU A 92 -12.30 12.43 1.27
CA LEU A 92 -10.89 12.41 0.87
C LEU A 92 -10.19 11.15 1.40
N PHE A 93 -10.42 10.80 2.67
CA PHE A 93 -9.90 9.57 3.27
C PHE A 93 -10.36 8.32 2.51
N GLY A 94 -11.65 8.23 2.19
CA GLY A 94 -12.20 7.16 1.37
C GLY A 94 -11.54 7.09 -0.01
N LEU A 95 -11.45 8.23 -0.71
CA LEU A 95 -10.81 8.32 -2.03
C LEU A 95 -9.35 7.86 -1.99
N LEU A 96 -8.61 8.22 -0.94
CA LEU A 96 -7.20 7.85 -0.77
C LEU A 96 -7.02 6.35 -0.52
N ILE A 97 -7.91 5.74 0.28
CA ILE A 97 -7.92 4.30 0.47
C ILE A 97 -8.18 3.63 -0.88
N PHE A 98 -9.32 3.90 -1.51
CA PHE A 98 -9.71 3.20 -2.74
C PHE A 98 -8.74 3.47 -3.88
N GLY A 99 -8.32 4.72 -4.09
CA GLY A 99 -7.37 5.10 -5.13
C GLY A 99 -5.98 4.53 -4.89
N GLY A 100 -5.48 4.60 -3.65
CA GLY A 100 -4.18 4.05 -3.28
C GLY A 100 -4.12 2.53 -3.41
N PHE A 101 -5.14 1.83 -2.92
CA PHE A 101 -5.25 0.37 -3.07
C PHE A 101 -5.44 -0.04 -4.53
N ALA A 102 -6.29 0.64 -5.31
CA ALA A 102 -6.46 0.34 -6.72
C ALA A 102 -5.14 0.49 -7.49
N LEU A 103 -4.36 1.53 -7.19
CA LEU A 103 -3.05 1.76 -7.78
C LEU A 103 -2.03 0.69 -7.33
N ALA A 104 -2.02 0.31 -6.05
CA ALA A 104 -1.20 -0.77 -5.55
C ALA A 104 -1.53 -2.12 -6.21
N ILE A 105 -2.82 -2.43 -6.40
CA ILE A 105 -3.30 -3.62 -7.11
C ILE A 105 -2.87 -3.58 -8.58
N ALA A 106 -3.03 -2.44 -9.27
CA ALA A 106 -2.59 -2.28 -10.65
C ALA A 106 -1.07 -2.51 -10.79
N ILE A 107 -0.27 -2.02 -9.84
CA ILE A 107 1.16 -2.27 -9.81
C ILE A 107 1.46 -3.74 -9.53
N ALA A 108 0.80 -4.36 -8.54
CA ALA A 108 1.04 -5.75 -8.18
C ALA A 108 0.68 -6.71 -9.32
N LEU A 109 -0.48 -6.52 -9.94
CA LEU A 109 -1.03 -7.42 -10.96
C LEU A 109 -0.48 -7.17 -12.35
N ILE A 110 -0.24 -5.90 -12.71
CA ILE A 110 0.06 -5.47 -14.09
C ILE A 110 1.45 -4.82 -14.21
N ASN A 111 2.11 -4.48 -13.10
CA ASN A 111 3.39 -3.77 -13.04
C ASN A 111 3.33 -2.37 -13.70
N ARG A 112 2.22 -1.64 -13.50
CA ARG A 112 2.00 -0.30 -14.04
C ARG A 112 1.35 0.64 -12.99
N PRO A 113 1.69 1.93 -12.99
CA PRO A 113 2.64 2.62 -13.87
C PRO A 113 4.11 2.41 -13.45
N LYS A 114 5.01 2.21 -14.42
CA LYS A 114 6.43 1.83 -14.17
C LYS A 114 7.22 2.87 -13.36
N ARG A 115 6.78 4.13 -13.34
CA ARG A 115 7.44 5.20 -12.57
C ARG A 115 7.35 4.95 -11.05
N LEU A 116 6.26 4.32 -10.60
CA LEU A 116 6.01 4.02 -9.20
C LEU A 116 6.56 2.65 -8.76
N VAL A 117 7.16 1.91 -9.69
CA VAL A 117 7.77 0.60 -9.45
C VAL A 117 9.28 0.79 -9.18
N PRO A 118 9.85 0.10 -8.19
CA PRO A 118 11.29 0.07 -7.96
C PRO A 118 12.08 -0.21 -9.25
N PRO A 119 13.15 0.55 -9.55
CA PRO A 119 13.90 0.41 -10.81
C PRO A 119 14.30 -1.03 -11.18
N SER A 120 14.75 -1.81 -10.20
CA SER A 120 15.17 -3.21 -10.38
C SER A 120 14.03 -4.15 -10.80
N MET A 121 12.77 -3.75 -10.64
CA MET A 121 11.58 -4.58 -10.90
C MET A 121 10.74 -4.12 -12.10
N ARG A 122 11.14 -3.02 -12.77
CA ARG A 122 10.40 -2.47 -13.93
C ARG A 122 10.41 -3.36 -15.17
N ALA A 123 11.37 -4.28 -15.24
CA ALA A 123 11.49 -5.27 -16.31
C ALA A 123 10.66 -6.54 -16.06
N GLN A 124 10.22 -6.79 -14.81
CA GLN A 124 9.46 -7.98 -14.45
C GLN A 124 8.02 -7.89 -14.98
N ASP A 125 7.42 -9.04 -15.31
CA ASP A 125 6.01 -9.11 -15.67
C ASP A 125 5.12 -9.03 -14.43
N GLY A 126 3.95 -8.42 -14.53
CA GLY A 126 2.95 -8.39 -13.45
C GLY A 126 2.49 -9.79 -13.01
N ALA A 127 2.01 -9.91 -11.76
CA ALA A 127 1.58 -11.19 -11.19
C ALA A 127 0.52 -11.91 -12.05
N LEU A 128 -0.35 -11.17 -12.75
CA LEU A 128 -1.36 -11.75 -13.63
C LEU A 128 -0.74 -12.51 -14.81
N ARG A 129 0.32 -11.97 -15.41
CA ARG A 129 1.03 -12.62 -16.53
C ARG A 129 1.81 -13.84 -16.05
N GLU A 130 2.48 -13.74 -14.90
CA GLU A 130 3.17 -14.86 -14.27
C GLU A 130 2.20 -16.03 -13.99
N TRP A 131 1.03 -15.73 -13.43
CA TRP A 131 0.00 -16.71 -13.17
C TRP A 131 -0.53 -17.38 -14.44
N ARG A 132 -0.86 -16.60 -15.47
CA ARG A 132 -1.29 -17.13 -16.78
C ARG A 132 -0.24 -18.03 -17.41
N ALA A 133 1.03 -17.64 -17.37
CA ALA A 133 2.13 -18.47 -17.87
C ALA A 133 2.29 -19.76 -17.08
N SER A 134 2.08 -19.73 -15.77
CA SER A 134 2.08 -20.93 -14.92
C SER A 134 0.95 -21.88 -15.28
N LEU A 135 -0.26 -21.36 -15.45
CA LEU A 135 -1.45 -22.14 -15.82
C LEU A 135 -1.29 -22.80 -17.21
N ALA A 136 -0.73 -22.08 -18.18
CA ALA A 136 -0.45 -22.63 -19.50
C ALA A 136 0.58 -23.78 -19.47
N ARG A 137 1.49 -23.78 -18.48
CA ARG A 137 2.48 -24.86 -18.29
C ARG A 137 1.89 -26.07 -17.58
N SER A 138 0.95 -25.88 -16.64
CA SER A 138 0.28 -27.01 -15.99
C SER A 138 -0.58 -27.79 -16.98
N ILE A 139 -1.34 -27.09 -17.83
CA ILE A 139 -2.21 -27.72 -18.85
C ILE A 139 -1.42 -28.56 -19.87
N ARG A 140 -0.16 -28.21 -20.18
CA ARG A 140 0.67 -28.97 -21.14
C ARG A 140 1.35 -30.21 -20.54
N ARG A 141 1.34 -30.36 -19.22
CA ARG A 141 1.97 -31.49 -18.52
C ARG A 141 1.00 -32.63 -18.25
N GLU A 142 -0.29 -32.38 -18.47
CA GLU A 142 -1.39 -33.35 -18.46
C GLU A 142 -1.66 -33.84 -19.88
#